data_AF-A0A1S2CHI9-F1
#
_entry.id   AF-A0A1S2CHI9-F1
#
_cell.length_a   1.000
_cell.length_b   1.000
_cell.length_c   1.000
_cell.angle_alpha   90.00
_cell.angle_beta   90.00
_cell.angle_gamma   90.00
#
_symmetry.space_group_name_H-M   'P 1'
#
loop_
_entity.id
_entity.type
_entity.pdbx_description
1 polymer ?
#
loop_
_entity_poly.entity_id
_entity_poly.type
_entity_poly.pdbx_seq_one_letter_code
_entity_poly.pdbx_strand_id
1 'polypeptide(L)'
;MVALSCLCGLVAASAYAEQPRQQQLYDDAELARTRGSSEEAGKILAGMNEGYWSAVGYLNLSGDYARNDLNPSRALVALRVALAMADKDADAERKAALRSRILLRAGYLAYKSSEYEKALGFFEKIPLDSHKTPQALYFHGLVLAEQGNHRAAMQSWHRAKKYPLRTWRCRCLDCHGAGLRSFWLSGAGGRGLSGS
;
A
#
# COMPACT_ATOMS: atom_id res chain seq x y z
N MET A 1 24.90 -15.26 42.63
CA MET A 1 24.27 -14.17 41.87
C MET A 1 24.75 -14.26 40.43
N VAL A 2 23.98 -14.90 39.55
CA VAL A 2 24.36 -15.21 38.17
C VAL A 2 23.88 -14.10 37.23
N ALA A 3 24.78 -13.79 36.30
CA ALA A 3 24.66 -12.91 35.14
C ALA A 3 23.26 -12.81 34.50
N LEU A 4 22.71 -11.59 34.45
CA LEU A 4 21.52 -11.26 33.64
C LEU A 4 21.79 -10.25 32.52
N SER A 5 23.04 -9.86 32.28
CA SER A 5 23.39 -8.76 31.36
C SER A 5 23.71 -9.15 29.92
N CYS A 6 23.65 -10.44 29.54
CA CYS A 6 24.11 -10.89 28.21
C CYS A 6 23.00 -11.24 27.19
N LEU A 7 21.73 -11.21 27.58
CA LEU A 7 20.62 -11.59 26.68
C LEU A 7 20.26 -10.50 25.66
N CYS A 8 20.47 -9.22 25.98
CA CYS A 8 20.07 -8.12 25.10
C CYS A 8 20.99 -7.96 23.86
N GLY A 9 22.28 -8.32 23.98
CA GLY A 9 23.25 -8.23 22.88
C GLY A 9 23.12 -9.36 21.85
N LEU A 10 22.71 -10.56 22.27
CA LEU A 10 22.57 -11.71 21.37
C LEU A 10 21.37 -11.59 20.41
N VAL A 11 20.26 -11.01 20.88
CA VAL A 11 19.03 -10.84 20.09
C VAL A 11 19.23 -9.81 18.97
N ALA A 12 19.96 -8.73 19.25
CA ALA A 12 20.27 -7.71 18.24
C ALA A 12 21.12 -8.31 17.10
N ALA A 13 22.14 -9.10 17.41
CA ALA A 13 23.01 -9.72 16.40
C ALA A 13 22.28 -10.73 15.48
N SER A 14 21.34 -11.53 16.03
CA SER A 14 20.48 -12.42 15.22
C SER A 14 19.56 -11.61 14.29
N ALA A 15 18.95 -10.54 14.79
CA ALA A 15 18.05 -9.69 14.02
C ALA A 15 18.75 -9.00 12.83
N TYR A 16 20.03 -8.59 12.98
CA TYR A 16 20.80 -8.03 11.86
C TYR A 16 21.20 -9.08 10.82
N ALA A 17 21.53 -10.31 11.23
CA ALA A 17 21.85 -11.41 10.30
C ALA A 17 20.61 -11.96 9.57
N GLU A 18 19.42 -11.81 10.16
CA GLU A 18 18.14 -12.21 9.56
C GLU A 18 17.65 -11.24 8.47
N GLN A 19 17.97 -9.95 8.55
CA GLN A 19 17.54 -8.96 7.56
C GLN A 19 17.95 -9.29 6.11
N PRO A 20 19.21 -9.66 5.81
CA PRO A 20 19.62 -10.08 4.46
C PRO A 20 18.86 -11.31 3.97
N ARG A 21 18.59 -12.28 4.84
CA ARG A 21 17.85 -13.50 4.47
C ARG A 21 16.38 -13.20 4.16
N GLN A 22 15.72 -12.37 4.98
CA GLN A 22 14.34 -11.97 4.72
C GLN A 22 14.23 -11.10 3.46
N GLN A 23 15.25 -10.30 3.16
CA GLN A 23 15.32 -9.55 1.91
C GLN A 23 15.45 -10.47 0.69
N GLN A 24 16.32 -11.50 0.75
CA GLN A 24 16.44 -12.49 -0.33
C GLN A 24 15.12 -13.22 -0.60
N LEU A 25 14.43 -13.68 0.45
CA LEU A 25 13.12 -14.32 0.31
C LEU A 25 12.07 -13.39 -0.32
N TYR A 26 12.12 -12.10 0.02
CA TYR A 26 11.28 -11.10 -0.63
C TYR A 26 11.61 -10.95 -2.12
N ASP A 27 12.90 -10.88 -2.47
CA ASP A 27 13.33 -10.77 -3.86
C ASP A 27 12.90 -11.99 -4.69
N ASP A 28 13.00 -13.20 -4.13
CA ASP A 28 12.50 -14.44 -4.75
C ASP A 28 10.97 -14.40 -4.94
N ALA A 29 10.23 -13.89 -3.95
CA ALA A 29 8.78 -13.72 -4.07
C ALA A 29 8.39 -12.70 -5.16
N GLU A 30 9.13 -11.60 -5.30
CA GLU A 30 8.90 -10.62 -6.37
C GLU A 30 9.27 -11.19 -7.75
N LEU A 31 10.31 -12.02 -7.84
CA LEU A 31 10.64 -12.74 -9.07
C LEU A 31 9.50 -13.70 -9.47
N ALA A 32 8.91 -14.42 -8.52
CA ALA A 32 7.74 -15.25 -8.79
C ALA A 32 6.53 -14.42 -9.25
N ARG A 33 6.25 -13.26 -8.61
CA ARG A 33 5.19 -12.33 -9.04
C ARG A 33 5.38 -11.82 -10.46
N THR A 34 6.59 -11.37 -10.80
CA THR A 34 6.88 -10.79 -12.13
C THR A 34 6.77 -11.81 -13.25
N ARG A 35 6.93 -13.11 -12.94
CA ARG A 35 6.65 -14.24 -13.86
C ARG A 35 5.16 -14.57 -13.98
N GLY A 36 4.28 -13.90 -13.23
CA GLY A 36 2.84 -14.16 -13.19
C GLY A 36 2.42 -15.25 -12.19
N SER A 37 3.37 -15.84 -11.45
CA SER A 37 3.12 -16.90 -10.47
C SER A 37 2.73 -16.34 -9.10
N SER A 38 1.57 -15.70 -8.99
CA SER A 38 1.09 -15.12 -7.72
C SER A 38 0.89 -16.16 -6.60
N GLU A 39 0.63 -17.42 -6.95
CA GLU A 39 0.52 -18.51 -5.96
C GLU A 39 1.87 -18.92 -5.38
N GLU A 40 2.90 -19.01 -6.21
CA GLU A 40 4.27 -19.32 -5.79
C GLU A 40 4.83 -18.22 -4.90
N ALA A 41 4.64 -16.95 -5.29
CA ALA A 41 4.96 -15.81 -4.45
C ALA A 41 4.27 -15.90 -3.08
N GLY A 42 2.98 -16.24 -3.05
CA GLY A 42 2.23 -16.44 -1.80
C GLY A 42 2.82 -17.54 -0.91
N LYS A 43 3.31 -18.65 -1.48
CA LYS A 43 3.97 -19.73 -0.73
C LYS A 43 5.29 -19.29 -0.12
N ILE A 44 6.10 -18.54 -0.86
CA ILE A 44 7.38 -17.99 -0.36
C ILE A 44 7.09 -17.04 0.81
N LEU A 45 6.17 -16.09 0.63
CA LEU A 45 5.80 -15.11 1.65
C LEU A 45 5.23 -15.76 2.92
N ALA A 46 4.50 -16.87 2.79
CA ALA A 46 3.96 -17.62 3.94
C ALA A 46 5.05 -18.26 4.82
N GLY A 47 6.25 -18.49 4.27
CA GLY A 47 7.41 -18.99 5.02
C GLY A 47 8.32 -17.91 5.60
N MET A 48 8.01 -16.62 5.38
CA MET A 48 8.83 -15.51 5.87
C MET A 48 8.51 -15.15 7.32
N ASN A 49 9.48 -14.52 7.99
CA ASN A 49 9.27 -13.97 9.32
C ASN A 49 8.38 -12.71 9.24
N GLU A 50 7.64 -12.44 10.32
CA GLU A 50 6.88 -11.19 10.46
C GLU A 50 7.83 -9.99 10.43
N GLY A 51 7.46 -8.93 9.70
CA GLY A 51 8.26 -7.70 9.63
C GLY A 51 8.07 -6.96 8.31
N TYR A 52 9.00 -6.03 8.04
CA TYR A 52 8.91 -5.13 6.88
C TYR A 52 8.81 -5.87 5.55
N TRP A 53 9.72 -6.82 5.29
CA TRP A 53 9.85 -7.47 3.97
C TRP A 53 8.63 -8.32 3.62
N SER A 54 8.15 -9.14 4.56
CA SER A 54 6.92 -9.92 4.38
C SER A 54 5.70 -9.03 4.19
N ALA A 55 5.59 -7.94 4.95
CA ALA A 55 4.51 -6.97 4.80
C ALA A 55 4.49 -6.29 3.42
N VAL A 56 5.65 -5.88 2.90
CA VAL A 56 5.76 -5.30 1.56
C VAL A 56 5.43 -6.34 0.49
N GLY A 57 5.89 -7.58 0.64
CA GLY A 57 5.56 -8.67 -0.27
C GLY A 57 4.05 -8.92 -0.37
N TYR A 58 3.36 -9.02 0.78
CA TYR A 58 1.89 -9.18 0.79
C TYR A 58 1.15 -7.97 0.22
N LEU A 59 1.67 -6.75 0.45
CA LEU A 59 1.13 -5.54 -0.17
C LEU A 59 1.25 -5.62 -1.71
N ASN A 60 2.41 -6.00 -2.24
CA ASN A 60 2.62 -6.12 -3.68
C ASN A 60 1.73 -7.24 -4.28
N LEU A 61 1.68 -8.39 -3.62
CA LEU A 61 0.83 -9.53 -4.00
C LEU A 61 -0.65 -9.16 -4.05
N SER A 62 -1.14 -8.33 -3.12
CA SER A 62 -2.51 -7.81 -3.19
C SER A 62 -2.80 -7.07 -4.50
N GLY A 63 -1.78 -6.45 -5.09
CA GLY A 63 -1.87 -5.77 -6.37
C GLY A 63 -2.10 -6.71 -7.55
N ASP A 64 -1.52 -7.91 -7.52
CA ASP A 64 -1.82 -8.95 -8.52
C ASP A 64 -3.23 -9.48 -8.37
N TYR A 65 -3.64 -9.83 -7.15
CA TYR A 65 -5.01 -10.29 -6.90
C TYR A 65 -6.04 -9.24 -7.32
N ALA A 66 -5.79 -7.96 -7.05
CA ALA A 66 -6.69 -6.89 -7.48
C ALA A 66 -6.73 -6.68 -9.02
N ARG A 67 -5.72 -7.15 -9.76
CA ARG A 67 -5.72 -7.08 -11.24
C ARG A 67 -6.36 -8.30 -11.87
N ASN A 68 -6.12 -9.48 -11.28
CA ASN A 68 -6.48 -10.76 -11.88
C ASN A 68 -7.85 -11.25 -11.41
N ASP A 69 -8.26 -10.91 -10.19
CA ASP A 69 -9.51 -11.37 -9.61
C ASP A 69 -10.63 -10.33 -9.84
N LEU A 70 -11.82 -10.81 -10.20
CA LEU A 70 -13.02 -9.96 -10.31
C LEU A 70 -13.49 -9.44 -8.95
N ASN A 71 -13.27 -10.21 -7.89
CA ASN A 71 -13.68 -9.88 -6.53
C ASN A 71 -12.46 -9.42 -5.71
N PRO A 72 -12.49 -8.25 -5.05
CA PRO A 72 -11.36 -7.74 -4.28
C PRO A 72 -11.08 -8.51 -2.99
N SER A 73 -11.89 -9.51 -2.61
CA SER A 73 -11.76 -10.25 -1.35
C SER A 73 -10.36 -10.82 -1.12
N ARG A 74 -9.76 -11.47 -2.13
CA ARG A 74 -8.41 -12.06 -2.00
C ARG A 74 -7.34 -10.98 -1.81
N ALA A 75 -7.46 -9.87 -2.53
CA ALA A 75 -6.58 -8.71 -2.37
C ALA A 75 -6.72 -8.08 -0.97
N LEU A 76 -7.95 -7.91 -0.47
CA LEU A 76 -8.23 -7.38 0.88
C LEU A 76 -7.71 -8.31 1.98
N VAL A 77 -7.79 -9.63 1.81
CA VAL A 77 -7.19 -10.61 2.72
C VAL A 77 -5.67 -10.45 2.75
N ALA A 78 -5.02 -10.36 1.59
CA ALA A 78 -3.57 -10.13 1.51
C ALA A 78 -3.16 -8.82 2.19
N LEU A 79 -3.94 -7.75 2.03
CA LEU A 79 -3.70 -6.47 2.72
C LEU A 79 -3.87 -6.56 4.24
N ARG A 80 -4.83 -7.36 4.72
CA ARG A 80 -4.99 -7.63 6.16
C ARG A 80 -3.77 -8.36 6.73
N VAL A 81 -3.25 -9.35 6.01
CA VAL A 81 -2.01 -10.04 6.39
C VAL A 81 -0.84 -9.07 6.38
N ALA A 82 -0.73 -8.22 5.34
CA ALA A 82 0.31 -7.19 5.28
C ALA A 82 0.29 -6.24 6.49
N LEU A 83 -0.89 -5.85 6.98
CA LEU A 83 -1.01 -5.05 8.22
C LEU A 83 -0.47 -5.80 9.43
N ALA A 84 -0.84 -7.07 9.59
CA ALA A 84 -0.38 -7.89 10.72
C ALA A 84 1.15 -8.06 10.71
N MET A 85 1.74 -8.30 9.53
CA MET A 85 3.19 -8.38 9.35
C MET A 85 3.88 -7.04 9.66
N ALA A 86 3.31 -5.92 9.21
CA ALA A 86 3.88 -4.60 9.42
C ALA A 86 3.90 -4.19 10.90
N ASP A 87 2.88 -4.59 11.68
CA ASP A 87 2.77 -4.23 13.09
C ASP A 87 3.93 -4.80 13.95
N LYS A 88 4.66 -5.78 13.41
CA LYS A 88 5.79 -6.48 14.05
C LYS A 88 7.16 -5.88 13.71
N ASP A 89 7.21 -4.90 12.82
CA ASP A 89 8.44 -4.16 12.51
C ASP A 89 8.95 -3.41 13.76
N ALA A 90 10.26 -3.38 13.97
CA ALA A 90 10.87 -2.65 15.08
C ALA A 90 10.89 -1.13 14.84
N ASP A 91 10.95 -0.70 13.57
CA ASP A 91 11.03 0.70 13.16
C ASP A 91 9.62 1.33 13.12
N ALA A 92 9.33 2.20 14.09
CA ALA A 92 8.01 2.82 14.24
C ALA A 92 7.63 3.74 13.08
N GLU A 93 8.58 4.49 12.52
CA GLU A 93 8.33 5.41 11.40
C GLU A 93 8.05 4.61 10.12
N ARG A 94 8.89 3.61 9.84
CA ARG A 94 8.73 2.71 8.70
C ARG A 94 7.40 1.96 8.77
N LYS A 95 7.04 1.44 9.95
CA LYS A 95 5.75 0.82 10.22
C LYS A 95 4.59 1.75 9.94
N ALA A 96 4.60 2.97 10.48
CA ALA A 96 3.53 3.94 10.29
C ALA A 96 3.35 4.33 8.81
N ALA A 97 4.45 4.53 8.09
CA ALA A 97 4.45 4.81 6.66
C ALA A 97 3.88 3.64 5.83
N LEU A 98 4.31 2.41 6.13
CA LEU A 98 3.84 1.21 5.45
C LEU A 98 2.35 0.95 5.74
N ARG A 99 1.94 1.08 7.01
CA ARG A 99 0.54 0.95 7.44
C ARG A 99 -0.37 1.93 6.70
N SER A 100 0.04 3.20 6.60
CA SER A 100 -0.69 4.23 5.83
C SER A 100 -0.86 3.84 4.36
N ARG A 101 0.19 3.28 3.75
CA ARG A 101 0.16 2.81 2.35
C ARG A 101 -0.79 1.63 2.16
N ILE A 102 -0.78 0.67 3.08
CA ILE A 102 -1.67 -0.50 3.06
C ILE A 102 -3.13 -0.07 3.24
N LEU A 103 -3.43 0.76 4.24
CA LEU A 103 -4.78 1.26 4.51
C LEU A 103 -5.36 2.03 3.32
N LEU A 104 -4.54 2.88 2.69
CA LEU A 104 -4.98 3.62 1.50
C LEU A 104 -5.34 2.66 0.36
N ARG A 105 -4.54 1.62 0.14
CA ARG A 105 -4.80 0.61 -0.89
C ARG A 105 -6.07 -0.19 -0.58
N ALA A 106 -6.27 -0.60 0.67
CA ALA A 106 -7.46 -1.32 1.11
C ALA A 106 -8.73 -0.48 0.94
N GLY A 107 -8.69 0.79 1.38
CA GLY A 107 -9.81 1.73 1.21
C GLY A 107 -10.14 1.96 -0.26
N TYR A 108 -9.13 2.07 -1.14
CA TYR A 108 -9.37 2.20 -2.58
C TYR A 108 -10.03 0.96 -3.18
N LEU A 109 -9.63 -0.25 -2.79
CA LEU A 109 -10.25 -1.48 -3.26
C LEU A 109 -11.71 -1.64 -2.77
N ALA A 110 -11.97 -1.25 -1.52
CA ALA A 110 -13.33 -1.21 -0.96
C ALA A 110 -14.21 -0.19 -1.71
N TYR A 111 -13.67 1.00 -2.00
CA TYR A 111 -14.36 2.01 -2.82
C TYR A 111 -14.69 1.47 -4.22
N LYS A 112 -13.74 0.81 -4.88
CA LYS A 112 -13.94 0.23 -6.22
C LYS A 112 -15.00 -0.88 -6.26
N SER A 113 -15.31 -1.49 -5.13
CA SER A 113 -16.35 -2.51 -4.98
C SER A 113 -17.65 -1.96 -4.39
N SER A 114 -17.78 -0.63 -4.32
CA SER A 114 -18.94 0.07 -3.74
C SER A 114 -19.19 -0.26 -2.27
N GLU A 115 -18.18 -0.78 -1.55
CA GLU A 115 -18.23 -1.02 -0.11
C GLU A 115 -17.83 0.25 0.65
N TYR A 116 -18.65 1.28 0.54
CA TYR A 116 -18.35 2.64 0.98
C TYR A 116 -18.08 2.75 2.49
N GLU A 117 -18.86 2.05 3.33
CA GLU A 117 -18.68 2.07 4.79
C GLU A 117 -17.32 1.49 5.19
N LYS A 118 -16.90 0.40 4.53
CA LYS A 118 -15.58 -0.20 4.78
C LYS A 118 -14.47 0.71 4.27
N ALA A 119 -14.65 1.35 3.11
CA ALA A 119 -13.69 2.30 2.55
C ALA A 119 -13.42 3.46 3.52
N LEU A 120 -14.48 4.07 4.08
CA LEU A 120 -14.34 5.11 5.12
C LEU A 120 -13.55 4.60 6.32
N GLY A 121 -13.91 3.43 6.85
CA GLY A 121 -13.21 2.84 8.00
C GLY A 121 -11.72 2.57 7.75
N PHE A 122 -11.27 2.42 6.51
CA PHE A 122 -9.85 2.35 6.17
C PHE A 122 -9.20 3.74 6.10
N PHE A 123 -9.85 4.71 5.44
CA PHE A 123 -9.30 6.06 5.29
C PHE A 123 -9.19 6.81 6.61
N GLU A 124 -10.13 6.61 7.54
CA GLU A 124 -10.12 7.21 8.88
C GLU A 124 -8.97 6.72 9.76
N LYS A 125 -8.45 5.52 9.50
CA LYS A 125 -7.31 4.94 10.24
C LYS A 125 -5.97 5.51 9.80
N ILE A 126 -5.91 6.30 8.73
CA ILE A 126 -4.67 6.89 8.23
C ILE A 126 -4.34 8.12 9.07
N PRO A 127 -3.16 8.19 9.72
CA PRO A 127 -2.74 9.34 10.51
C PRO A 127 -2.76 10.65 9.70
N LEU A 128 -3.03 11.78 10.35
CA LEU A 128 -3.14 13.09 9.68
C LEU A 128 -1.79 13.70 9.28
N ASP A 129 -0.69 13.21 9.85
CA ASP A 129 0.70 13.58 9.58
C ASP A 129 1.35 12.72 8.49
N SER A 130 0.64 11.70 7.99
CA SER A 130 1.15 10.79 6.97
C SER A 130 1.31 11.48 5.60
N HIS A 131 2.32 11.06 4.84
CA HIS A 131 2.43 11.46 3.44
C HIS A 131 1.22 11.02 2.58
N LYS A 132 0.42 10.05 3.06
CA LYS A 132 -0.78 9.56 2.38
C LYS A 132 -2.07 10.27 2.78
N THR A 133 -2.04 11.12 3.80
CA THR A 133 -3.22 11.86 4.28
C THR A 133 -3.94 12.66 3.20
N PRO A 134 -3.29 13.45 2.31
CA PRO A 134 -4.03 14.17 1.28
C PRO A 134 -4.77 13.23 0.31
N GLN A 135 -4.18 12.08 -0.03
CA GLN A 135 -4.82 11.07 -0.86
C GLN A 135 -6.01 10.43 -0.13
N ALA A 136 -5.83 10.10 1.16
CA ALA A 136 -6.88 9.53 2.00
C ALA A 136 -8.08 10.48 2.13
N LEU A 137 -7.85 11.78 2.41
CA LEU A 137 -8.91 12.78 2.52
C LEU A 137 -9.65 13.01 1.21
N TYR A 138 -8.94 12.92 0.08
CA TYR A 138 -9.57 13.01 -1.25
C TYR A 138 -10.56 11.85 -1.47
N PHE A 139 -10.11 10.61 -1.25
CA PHE A 139 -10.99 9.44 -1.39
C PHE A 139 -12.10 9.40 -0.33
N HIS A 140 -11.82 9.86 0.89
CA HIS A 140 -12.84 10.02 1.92
C HIS A 140 -13.95 10.98 1.46
N GLY A 141 -13.59 12.09 0.81
CA GLY A 141 -14.59 13.00 0.23
C GLY A 141 -15.37 12.37 -0.94
N LEU A 142 -14.70 11.60 -1.81
CA LEU A 142 -15.36 10.86 -2.89
C LEU A 142 -16.39 9.86 -2.34
N VAL A 143 -16.00 9.03 -1.37
CA VAL A 143 -16.90 8.05 -0.76
C VAL A 143 -18.13 8.72 -0.15
N LEU A 144 -17.94 9.83 0.59
CA LEU A 144 -19.05 10.60 1.15
C LEU A 144 -19.98 11.18 0.08
N ALA A 145 -19.42 11.61 -1.06
CA ALA A 145 -20.22 12.13 -2.16
C ALA A 145 -21.05 11.02 -2.83
N GLU A 146 -20.49 9.82 -3.01
CA GLU A 146 -21.21 8.64 -3.52
C GLU A 146 -22.33 8.20 -2.55
N GLN A 147 -22.15 8.40 -1.25
CA GLN A 147 -23.19 8.19 -0.23
C GLN A 147 -24.23 9.34 -0.16
N GLY A 148 -24.11 10.37 -0.99
CA GLY A 148 -25.02 11.54 -1.01
C GLY A 148 -24.74 12.60 0.06
N ASN A 149 -23.68 12.44 0.86
CA ASN A 149 -23.29 13.41 1.89
C ASN A 149 -22.31 14.47 1.35
N HIS A 150 -22.82 15.32 0.45
CA HIS A 150 -22.01 16.35 -0.21
C HIS A 150 -21.43 17.38 0.75
N ARG A 151 -22.13 17.68 1.86
CA ARG A 151 -21.64 18.63 2.88
C ARG A 151 -20.37 18.13 3.56
N ALA A 152 -20.36 16.87 3.99
CA ALA A 152 -19.17 16.26 4.59
C ALA A 152 -18.05 16.06 3.56
N ALA A 153 -18.40 15.71 2.32
CA ALA A 153 -17.43 15.58 1.23
C ALA A 153 -16.63 16.88 1.00
N MET A 154 -17.33 18.03 0.93
CA MET A 154 -16.66 19.33 0.82
C MET A 154 -15.71 19.60 1.98
N GLN A 155 -16.10 19.28 3.22
CA GLN A 155 -15.22 19.45 4.38
C GLN A 155 -13.93 18.63 4.26
N SER A 156 -14.04 17.37 3.80
CA SER A 156 -12.87 16.50 3.58
C SER A 156 -11.94 17.08 2.52
N TRP A 157 -12.47 17.60 1.41
CA TRP A 157 -11.64 18.23 0.36
C TRP A 157 -11.04 19.57 0.81
N HIS A 158 -11.77 20.37 1.60
CA HIS A 158 -11.21 21.58 2.20
C HIS A 158 -10.02 21.26 3.11
N ARG A 159 -10.09 20.18 3.89
CA ARG A 159 -8.95 19.70 4.69
C ARG A 159 -7.80 19.21 3.80
N ALA A 160 -8.10 18.47 2.73
CA ALA A 160 -7.08 17.97 1.79
C ALA A 160 -6.28 19.11 1.12
N LYS A 161 -6.92 20.24 0.84
CA LYS A 161 -6.28 21.43 0.25
C LYS A 161 -5.19 22.05 1.15
N LYS A 162 -5.24 21.83 2.46
CA LYS A 162 -4.27 22.36 3.42
C LYS A 162 -2.88 21.73 3.26
N TYR A 163 -2.79 20.55 2.66
CA TYR A 163 -1.52 19.87 2.44
C TYR A 163 -0.82 20.48 1.22
N PRO A 164 0.35 21.12 1.39
CA PRO A 164 1.05 21.74 0.29
C PRO A 164 1.42 20.68 -0.76
N LEU A 165 1.25 21.03 -2.04
CA LEU A 165 1.63 20.21 -3.21
C LEU A 165 3.13 19.80 -3.22
N ARG A 166 3.92 20.25 -2.25
CA ARG A 166 5.34 19.91 -2.05
C ARG A 166 5.58 18.41 -1.79
N THR A 167 4.59 17.65 -1.31
CA THR A 167 4.68 16.18 -1.17
C THR A 167 4.39 15.42 -2.47
N TRP A 168 3.85 16.09 -3.50
CA TRP A 168 3.67 15.53 -4.84
C TRP A 168 4.83 15.87 -5.78
N ARG A 169 5.84 16.60 -5.31
CA ARG A 169 7.08 16.76 -6.05
C ARG A 169 7.84 15.43 -6.00
N CYS A 170 7.78 14.72 -7.12
CA CYS A 170 8.68 13.62 -7.44
C CYS A 170 10.10 13.94 -6.96
N ARG A 171 10.76 12.92 -6.39
CA ARG A 171 12.22 12.84 -6.37
C ARG A 171 12.68 12.69 -7.83
N CYS A 172 12.72 13.81 -8.57
CA CYS A 172 13.36 13.96 -9.87
C CYS A 172 14.60 14.84 -9.69
N LEU A 173 15.48 14.48 -8.75
CA LEU A 173 16.76 15.16 -8.55
C LEU A 173 17.97 14.28 -8.85
N ASP A 174 17.76 13.16 -9.57
CA ASP A 174 18.80 12.40 -10.26
C ASP A 174 18.29 11.84 -11.61
N CYS A 175 17.73 12.70 -12.47
CA CYS A 175 17.53 12.38 -13.89
C CYS A 175 17.98 13.57 -14.74
N HIS A 176 19.26 13.92 -14.62
CA HIS A 176 19.96 14.53 -15.75
C HIS A 176 20.27 13.40 -16.74
N GLY A 177 19.53 13.39 -17.86
CA GLY A 177 19.93 12.64 -19.07
C GLY A 177 19.26 11.29 -19.25
N ALA A 178 18.08 11.30 -19.88
CA ALA A 178 17.70 10.45 -21.02
C ALA A 178 16.18 10.52 -21.17
N GLY A 179 15.72 11.03 -22.30
CA GLY A 179 14.29 11.09 -22.60
C GLY A 179 13.67 9.70 -22.71
N LEU A 180 12.37 9.61 -22.40
CA LEU A 180 11.38 9.06 -23.31
C LEU A 180 9.97 9.33 -22.79
N ARG A 181 9.09 9.49 -23.78
CA ARG A 181 7.73 10.00 -23.74
C ARG A 181 6.72 8.95 -23.25
N SER A 182 5.65 9.47 -22.63
CA SER A 182 4.24 9.07 -22.83
C SER A 182 3.85 7.61 -22.64
N PHE A 183 3.39 7.26 -21.45
CA PHE A 183 2.45 6.16 -21.26
C PHE A 183 1.61 6.42 -20.02
N TRP A 184 0.46 7.08 -20.16
CA TRP A 184 -0.69 7.03 -19.24
C TRP A 184 -1.75 8.01 -19.76
N LEU A 185 -2.41 7.65 -20.86
CA LEU A 185 -3.73 8.16 -21.27
C LEU A 185 -4.16 7.37 -22.52
N SER A 186 -4.68 6.16 -22.32
CA SER A 186 -5.59 5.56 -23.30
C SER A 186 -6.40 4.46 -22.61
N GLY A 187 -7.70 4.71 -22.44
CA GLY A 187 -8.59 3.76 -21.80
C GLY A 187 -9.91 4.37 -21.37
N ALA A 188 -10.63 5.06 -22.28
CA ALA A 188 -12.08 5.22 -22.16
C ALA A 188 -12.71 5.69 -23.48
N GLY A 189 -13.51 4.80 -24.08
CA GLY A 189 -14.82 5.17 -24.64
C GLY A 189 -14.88 5.55 -26.12
N GLY A 190 -15.09 4.53 -26.97
CA GLY A 190 -15.71 4.74 -28.28
C GLY A 190 -17.16 5.24 -28.14
N ARG A 191 -17.55 6.13 -29.04
CA ARG A 191 -18.92 6.34 -29.53
C ARG A 191 -18.81 6.80 -30.97
N GLY A 192 -19.43 6.06 -31.88
CA GLY A 192 -19.43 6.35 -33.30
C GLY A 192 -20.42 7.46 -33.64
N LEU A 193 -20.16 8.12 -34.78
CA LEU A 193 -21.17 8.80 -35.58
C LEU A 193 -20.77 8.69 -37.06
N SER A 194 -21.78 8.32 -37.84
CA SER A 194 -21.87 8.12 -39.29
C SER A 194 -21.89 9.43 -40.09
N GLY A 195 -21.60 9.32 -41.40
CA GLY A 195 -21.91 10.31 -42.46
C GLY A 195 -20.72 11.19 -42.81
N SER A 196 -20.31 11.38 -44.07
CA SER A 196 -20.95 11.11 -45.37
C SER A 196 -19.85 10.92 -46.42
#